data_AF-A0AA38C0K2-F1
#
_entry.id   AF-A0AA38C0K2-F1
#
_cell.length_a   1.000
_cell.length_b   1.000
_cell.length_c   1.000
_cell.angle_alpha   90.00
_cell.angle_beta   90.00
_cell.angle_gamma   90.00
#
_symmetry.space_group_name_H-M   'P 1'
#
loop_
_entity.id
_entity.type
_entity.pdbx_description
1 polymer ?
#
loop_
_entity_poly.entity_id
_entity_poly.type
_entity_poly.pdbx_seq_one_letter_code
_entity_poly.pdbx_strand_id
1 'polypeptide(L)'
;MESSRNEKEMREEEHSMENSREEEQGQEQEKEKFVPLENVGRIMCRILPHNAKVSREAKRSMQECASEFISFITSEASDKFLVEKRKTINGEDIVWALHSLGFENYRQ
;
A
#
# COMPACT_ATOMS: atom_id res chain seq x y z
N MET A 1 -47.91 4.32 -19.41
CA MET A 1 -46.62 4.11 -20.09
C MET A 1 -45.52 5.03 -19.55
N GLU A 2 -45.83 6.28 -19.14
CA GLU A 2 -44.86 7.18 -18.47
C GLU A 2 -44.39 6.71 -17.08
N SER A 3 -45.24 6.05 -16.28
CA SER A 3 -44.86 5.60 -14.93
C SER A 3 -43.67 4.62 -14.93
N SER A 4 -43.61 3.73 -15.93
CA SER A 4 -42.53 2.74 -16.05
C SER A 4 -41.23 3.33 -16.61
N ARG A 5 -41.29 4.53 -17.20
CA ARG A 5 -40.11 5.26 -17.69
C ARG A 5 -39.40 5.96 -16.52
N ASN A 6 -40.15 6.55 -15.59
CA ASN A 6 -39.59 7.21 -14.40
C ASN A 6 -38.96 6.22 -13.41
N GLU A 7 -39.54 5.01 -13.26
CA GLU A 7 -38.95 3.97 -12.39
C GLU A 7 -37.62 3.43 -12.94
N LYS A 8 -37.46 3.43 -14.27
CA LYS A 8 -36.23 2.98 -14.92
C LYS A 8 -35.12 4.03 -14.80
N GLU A 9 -35.44 5.30 -15.00
CA GLU A 9 -34.51 6.42 -14.79
C GLU A 9 -34.04 6.50 -13.32
N MET A 10 -34.95 6.28 -12.37
CA MET A 10 -34.62 6.26 -10.93
C MET A 10 -33.66 5.10 -10.55
N ARG A 11 -33.85 3.91 -11.13
CA ARG A 11 -32.94 2.77 -10.92
C ARG A 11 -31.57 2.97 -11.57
N GLU A 12 -31.51 3.64 -12.71
CA GLU A 12 -30.25 3.96 -13.39
C GLU A 12 -29.45 5.01 -12.61
N GLU A 13 -30.12 6.01 -12.02
CA GLU A 13 -29.50 6.99 -11.13
C GLU A 13 -28.97 6.37 -9.83
N GLU A 14 -29.74 5.50 -9.16
CA GLU A 14 -29.30 4.78 -7.95
C GLU A 14 -28.05 3.94 -8.22
N HIS A 15 -28.03 3.19 -9.33
CA HIS A 15 -26.90 2.35 -9.70
C HIS A 15 -25.64 3.17 -10.03
N SER A 16 -25.79 4.37 -10.62
CA SER A 16 -24.66 5.27 -10.88
C SER A 16 -24.08 5.89 -9.60
N MET A 17 -24.93 6.18 -8.61
CA MET A 17 -24.53 6.73 -7.31
C MET A 17 -23.84 5.68 -6.44
N GLU A 18 -24.28 4.42 -6.51
CA GLU A 18 -23.64 3.30 -5.82
C GLU A 18 -22.24 3.03 -6.39
N ASN A 19 -22.10 2.99 -7.72
CA ASN A 19 -20.80 2.83 -8.39
C ASN A 19 -19.80 3.95 -8.01
N SER A 20 -20.28 5.19 -7.94
CA SER A 20 -19.45 6.35 -7.56
C SER A 20 -18.97 6.27 -6.11
N ARG A 21 -19.83 5.79 -5.19
CA ARG A 21 -19.46 5.59 -3.78
C ARG A 21 -18.48 4.45 -3.58
N GLU A 22 -18.62 3.36 -4.33
CA GLU A 22 -17.67 2.25 -4.31
C GLU A 22 -16.29 2.66 -4.85
N GLU A 23 -16.24 3.47 -5.92
CA GLU A 23 -15.00 4.03 -6.45
C GLU A 23 -14.31 4.99 -5.46
N GLU A 24 -15.06 5.88 -4.79
CA GLU A 24 -14.51 6.78 -3.77
C GLU A 24 -14.02 6.01 -2.52
N GLN A 25 -14.76 5.00 -2.06
CA GLN A 25 -14.35 4.14 -0.95
C GLN A 25 -13.13 3.28 -1.31
N GLY A 26 -13.04 2.80 -2.55
CA GLY A 26 -11.87 2.09 -3.06
C GLY A 26 -10.62 2.98 -3.05
N GLN A 27 -10.74 4.24 -3.48
CA GLN A 27 -9.65 5.20 -3.46
C GLN A 27 -9.20 5.61 -2.04
N GLU A 28 -10.12 5.63 -1.07
CA GLU A 28 -9.78 5.91 0.32
C GLU A 28 -9.09 4.72 0.99
N GLN A 29 -9.58 3.49 0.76
CA GLN A 29 -8.95 2.25 1.25
C GLN A 29 -7.57 2.00 0.64
N GLU A 30 -7.34 2.39 -0.61
CA GLU A 30 -6.02 2.30 -1.23
C GLU A 30 -5.00 3.24 -0.57
N LYS A 31 -5.43 4.44 -0.16
CA LYS A 31 -4.53 5.40 0.52
C LYS A 31 -4.05 4.89 1.87
N GLU A 32 -4.86 4.12 2.61
CA GLU A 32 -4.46 3.54 3.90
C GLU A 32 -3.26 2.58 3.79
N LYS A 33 -3.04 1.96 2.63
CA LYS A 33 -1.97 0.98 2.40
C LYS A 33 -0.62 1.62 2.08
N PHE A 34 -0.60 2.92 1.78
CA PHE A 34 0.60 3.61 1.34
C PHE A 34 1.16 4.55 2.40
N VAL A 35 2.50 4.51 2.56
CA VAL A 35 3.20 5.56 3.32
C VAL A 35 3.03 6.91 2.63
N PRO A 36 3.02 8.06 3.34
CA PRO A 36 2.82 9.36 2.71
C PRO A 36 3.85 9.65 1.61
N LEU A 37 3.39 10.05 0.41
CA LEU A 37 4.22 10.32 -0.76
C LEU A 37 5.34 11.34 -0.47
N GLU A 38 5.06 12.30 0.41
CA GLU A 38 5.99 13.36 0.79
C GLU A 38 7.15 12.82 1.64
N ASN A 39 6.90 11.78 2.45
CA ASN A 39 7.94 11.13 3.24
C ASN A 39 8.87 10.32 2.33
N VAL A 40 8.31 9.61 1.35
CA VAL A 40 9.08 8.89 0.31
C VAL A 40 9.96 9.88 -0.44
N GLY A 41 9.39 10.98 -0.93
CA GLY A 41 10.13 12.02 -1.64
C GLY A 41 11.27 12.62 -0.81
N ARG A 42 11.06 12.88 0.48
CA ARG A 42 12.12 13.37 1.38
C ARG A 42 13.26 12.37 1.53
N ILE A 43 12.96 11.09 1.71
CA ILE A 43 14.00 10.05 1.87
C ILE A 43 14.78 9.86 0.57
N MET A 44 14.09 9.78 -0.57
CA MET A 44 14.74 9.67 -1.89
C MET A 44 15.73 10.81 -2.12
N CYS A 45 15.37 12.05 -1.78
CA CYS A 45 16.25 13.20 -1.97
C CYS A 45 17.48 13.22 -1.04
N ARG A 46 17.46 12.55 0.12
CA ARG A 46 18.61 12.56 1.07
C ARG A 46 19.88 11.96 0.49
N ILE A 47 19.74 11.04 -0.46
CA ILE A 47 20.87 10.37 -1.11
C ILE A 47 21.29 11.04 -2.43
N LEU A 48 20.59 12.10 -2.85
CA LEU A 48 20.81 12.78 -4.11
C LEU A 48 21.53 14.13 -3.89
N PRO A 49 22.16 14.70 -4.94
CA PRO A 49 22.71 16.05 -4.90
C PRO A 49 21.65 17.11 -4.56
N HIS A 50 22.08 18.22 -3.95
CA HIS A 50 21.21 19.27 -3.39
C HIS A 50 20.17 19.86 -4.36
N ASN A 51 20.45 19.88 -5.66
CA ASN A 51 19.58 20.45 -6.69
C ASN A 51 18.82 19.38 -7.51
N ALA A 52 18.95 18.10 -7.16
CA ALA A 52 18.26 17.02 -7.85
C ALA A 52 16.74 17.12 -7.61
N LYS A 53 15.97 16.81 -8.66
CA LYS A 53 14.51 16.72 -8.59
C LYS A 53 14.08 15.28 -8.85
N VAL A 54 13.11 14.83 -8.08
CA VAL A 54 12.45 13.53 -8.26
C VAL A 54 11.04 13.78 -8.78
N SER A 55 10.68 13.16 -9.91
CA SER A 55 9.34 13.29 -10.49
C SER A 55 8.27 12.70 -9.56
N ARG A 56 7.01 13.09 -9.78
CA ARG A 56 5.88 12.56 -9.01
C ARG A 56 5.72 11.05 -9.23
N GLU A 57 5.91 10.59 -10.46
CA GLU A 57 5.80 9.20 -10.89
C GLU A 57 6.88 8.34 -10.22
N ALA A 58 8.12 8.83 -10.13
CA ALA A 58 9.18 8.13 -9.42
C ALA A 58 8.88 7.99 -7.92
N LYS A 59 8.32 9.04 -7.28
CA LYS A 59 7.89 8.96 -5.88
C LYS A 59 6.77 7.95 -5.69
N ARG A 60 5.79 7.89 -6.62
CA ARG A 60 4.67 6.92 -6.56
C ARG A 60 5.18 5.49 -6.72
N SER A 61 6.04 5.25 -7.70
CA SER A 61 6.65 3.93 -7.89
C SER A 61 7.42 3.48 -6.65
N MET A 62 8.21 4.36 -6.02
CA MET A 62 8.88 4.03 -4.76
C MET A 62 7.94 3.86 -3.57
N GLN A 63 6.81 4.56 -3.54
CA GLN A 63 5.77 4.39 -2.52
C GLN A 63 5.12 3.01 -2.63
N GLU A 64 4.79 2.57 -3.84
CA GLU A 64 4.29 1.22 -4.14
C GLU A 64 5.33 0.16 -3.73
N CYS A 65 6.60 0.33 -4.14
CA CYS A 65 7.67 -0.58 -3.76
C CYS A 65 7.89 -0.63 -2.24
N ALA A 66 7.76 0.48 -1.53
CA ALA A 66 7.94 0.51 -0.08
C ALA A 66 6.81 -0.26 0.64
N SER A 67 5.56 -0.10 0.20
CA SER A 67 4.44 -0.88 0.74
C SER A 67 4.57 -2.36 0.41
N GLU A 68 4.97 -2.71 -0.81
CA GLU A 68 5.22 -4.10 -1.20
C GLU A 68 6.38 -4.70 -0.39
N PHE A 69 7.45 -3.93 -0.14
CA PHE A 69 8.57 -4.37 0.69
C PHE A 69 8.13 -4.68 2.12
N ILE A 70 7.27 -3.85 2.72
CA ILE A 70 6.71 -4.12 4.06
C ILE A 70 5.92 -5.43 4.04
N SER A 71 5.04 -5.61 3.06
CA SER A 71 4.25 -6.84 2.90
C SER A 71 5.16 -8.05 2.73
N PHE A 72 6.15 -7.98 1.84
CA PHE A 72 7.09 -9.05 1.53
C PHE A 72 7.88 -9.52 2.76
N ILE A 73 8.51 -8.58 3.50
CA ILE A 73 9.26 -8.92 4.72
C ILE A 73 8.32 -9.48 5.79
N THR A 74 7.12 -8.92 5.92
CA THR A 74 6.13 -9.38 6.91
C THR A 74 5.63 -10.78 6.57
N SER A 75 5.46 -11.12 5.30
CA SER A 75 5.09 -12.47 4.85
C SER A 75 6.16 -13.49 5.18
N GLU A 76 7.43 -13.21 4.89
CA GLU A 76 8.55 -14.10 5.23
C GLU A 76 8.66 -14.30 6.75
N ALA A 77 8.57 -13.22 7.53
CA ALA A 77 8.57 -13.31 8.99
C ALA A 77 7.35 -14.09 9.52
N SER A 78 6.22 -14.04 8.80
CA SER A 78 5.00 -14.75 9.17
C SER A 78 5.16 -16.26 9.12
N ASP A 79 5.83 -16.77 8.09
CA ASP A 79 6.04 -18.20 7.89
C ASP A 79 6.80 -18.84 9.07
N LYS A 80 7.74 -18.09 9.66
CA LYS A 80 8.50 -18.54 10.85
C LYS A 80 7.65 -18.65 12.11
N PHE A 81 6.81 -17.65 12.43
CA PHE A 81 6.04 -17.71 13.68
C PHE A 81 4.95 -18.80 13.63
N LEU A 82 4.42 -19.11 12.43
CA LEU A 82 3.47 -20.22 12.24
C LEU A 82 4.09 -21.56 12.64
N VAL A 83 5.36 -21.77 12.31
CA VAL A 83 6.14 -22.94 12.73
C VAL A 83 6.36 -22.93 14.25
N GLU A 84 6.64 -21.77 14.83
CA GLU A 84 6.91 -21.60 16.27
C GLU A 84 5.66 -21.49 17.16
N LYS A 85 4.45 -21.58 16.59
CA LYS A 85 3.15 -21.49 17.29
C LYS A 85 2.95 -20.20 18.10
N ARG A 86 3.62 -19.11 17.72
CA ARG A 86 3.42 -17.78 18.34
C ARG A 86 2.22 -17.07 17.68
N LYS A 87 1.75 -15.98 18.29
CA LYS A 87 0.64 -15.14 17.76
C LYS A 87 1.06 -13.70 17.47
N THR A 88 2.32 -13.38 17.71
CA THR A 88 2.87 -12.02 17.61
C THR A 88 4.21 -12.12 16.91
N ILE A 89 4.39 -11.29 15.89
CA ILE A 89 5.66 -11.10 15.20
C ILE A 89 6.52 -10.17 16.06
N ASN A 90 7.72 -10.61 16.39
CA ASN A 90 8.68 -9.85 17.17
C ASN A 90 9.74 -9.22 16.26
N GLY A 91 10.55 -8.29 16.79
CA GLY A 91 11.66 -7.69 16.03
C GLY A 91 12.68 -8.73 15.53
N GLU A 92 12.91 -9.80 16.28
CA GLU A 92 13.82 -10.89 15.89
C GLU A 92 13.35 -11.63 14.62
N ASP A 93 12.02 -11.73 14.42
CA ASP A 93 11.45 -12.37 13.23
C ASP A 93 11.71 -11.53 11.98
N ILE A 94 11.57 -10.22 12.09
CA ILE A 94 11.88 -9.27 11.02
C ILE A 94 13.37 -9.32 10.67
N VAL A 95 14.22 -9.32 11.69
CA VAL A 95 15.68 -9.40 11.56
C VAL A 95 16.11 -10.73 10.94
N TRP A 96 15.40 -11.82 11.23
CA TRP A 96 15.60 -13.12 10.58
C TRP A 96 15.13 -13.11 9.13
N ALA A 97 13.94 -12.56 8.83
CA ALA A 97 13.41 -12.49 7.47
C ALA A 97 14.32 -11.68 6.54
N LEU A 98 14.81 -10.53 7.00
CA LEU A 98 15.79 -9.73 6.27
C LEU A 98 17.06 -10.54 5.93
N HIS A 99 17.55 -11.35 6.87
CA HIS A 99 18.71 -12.23 6.61
C HIS A 99 18.36 -13.37 5.65
N SER A 100 17.21 -14.03 5.81
CA SER A 100 16.74 -15.12 4.92
C SER A 100 16.67 -14.68 3.46
N LEU A 101 16.28 -13.42 3.26
CA LEU A 101 16.06 -12.81 1.95
C LEU A 101 17.31 -12.11 1.36
N GLY A 102 18.47 -12.15 2.04
CA GLY A 102 19.72 -11.56 1.54
C GLY A 102 19.87 -10.04 1.76
N PHE A 103 19.18 -9.49 2.76
CA PHE A 103 19.27 -8.08 3.18
C PHE A 103 20.12 -7.91 4.46
N GLU A 104 21.22 -8.65 4.59
CA GLU A 104 22.02 -8.71 5.83
C GLU A 104 22.61 -7.34 6.22
N ASN A 105 22.83 -6.45 5.24
CA ASN A 105 23.34 -5.09 5.49
C ASN A 105 22.36 -4.17 6.24
N TYR A 106 21.10 -4.58 6.39
CA TYR A 106 20.06 -3.82 7.11
C TYR A 106 19.95 -4.18 8.60
N ARG A 107 20.84 -5.05 9.11
CA ARG A 107 20.81 -5.59 10.47
C ARG A 107 21.50 -4.72 11.54
N GLN A 108 21.72 -3.43 11.26
CA GLN A 108 22.55 -2.52 12.08
C GLN A 108 21.96 -2.21 13.46
#